data_AF-A0A3G8Y153-F1
#
_entry.id   AF-A0A3G8Y153-F1
#
_cell.length_a   1.000
_cell.length_b   1.000
_cell.length_c   1.000
_cell.angle_alpha   90.00
_cell.angle_beta   90.00
_cell.angle_gamma   90.00
#
_symmetry.space_group_name_H-M   'P 1'
#
loop_
_entity.id
_entity.type
_entity.pdbx_description
1 polymer ?
#
loop_
_entity_poly.entity_id
_entity_poly.type
_entity_poly.pdbx_seq_one_letter_code
_entity_poly.pdbx_strand_id
1 'polypeptide(L)' 'MKNSTLINRAKLFIFSFLAIFSSVLTFAQDSAIVKTTNVTSTSTEEWQTNPTYWIIGGVVLIVIVAIVAMSGRKKND' A
#
# COMPACT_ATOMS: atom_id res chain seq x y z
N MET A 1 29.04 21.07 -2.78
CA MET A 1 28.88 19.99 -3.80
C MET A 1 28.28 18.69 -3.24
N LYS A 2 28.49 18.31 -1.97
CA LYS A 2 27.90 17.08 -1.35
C LYS A 2 26.36 17.07 -1.28
N ASN A 3 25.73 18.24 -1.24
CA ASN A 3 24.27 18.38 -1.08
C ASN A 3 23.56 17.98 -2.38
N SER A 4 24.18 18.27 -3.53
CA SER A 4 23.64 17.98 -4.86
C SER A 4 23.57 16.47 -5.13
N THR A 5 24.56 15.69 -4.68
CA THR A 5 24.57 14.24 -4.83
C THR A 5 23.53 13.55 -3.94
N LEU A 6 23.27 14.09 -2.75
CA LEU A 6 22.27 13.58 -1.82
C LEU A 6 20.84 13.86 -2.31
N ILE A 7 20.61 15.06 -2.86
CA ILE A 7 19.33 15.44 -3.49
C ILE A 7 19.06 14.58 -4.74
N ASN A 8 20.07 14.32 -5.58
CA ASN A 8 19.88 13.48 -6.76
C ASN A 8 19.57 12.02 -6.40
N ARG A 9 20.16 11.48 -5.33
CA ARG A 9 19.83 10.15 -4.81
C ARG A 9 18.40 10.08 -4.24
N ALA A 10 17.98 11.11 -3.51
CA ALA A 10 16.60 11.19 -3.00
C ALA A 10 15.58 11.28 -4.14
N LYS A 11 15.86 12.05 -5.19
CA LYS A 11 15.00 12.12 -6.39
C LYS A 11 14.86 10.76 -7.07
N LEU A 12 15.97 10.05 -7.27
CA LEU A 12 15.95 8.70 -7.86
C LEU A 12 15.10 7.74 -7.01
N PHE A 13 15.27 7.78 -5.68
CA PHE A 13 14.49 6.96 -4.76
C PHE A 13 12.99 7.26 -4.83
N ILE A 14 12.60 8.54 -4.82
CA ILE A 14 11.20 8.95 -4.93
C ILE A 14 10.59 8.50 -6.27
N PHE A 15 11.33 8.64 -7.36
CA PHE A 15 10.89 8.15 -8.68
C PHE A 15 10.73 6.63 -8.70
N SER A 16 11.69 5.87 -8.17
CA SER A 16 11.59 4.42 -8.07
C SER A 16 10.42 3.98 -7.19
N PHE A 17 10.20 4.65 -6.05
CA PHE A 17 9.05 4.40 -5.17
C PHE A 17 7.73 4.66 -5.89
N LEU A 18 7.61 5.78 -6.60
CA LEU A 18 6.40 6.14 -7.35
C LEU A 18 6.13 5.17 -8.51
N ALA A 19 7.19 4.69 -9.19
CA ALA A 19 7.07 3.71 -10.27
C ALA A 19 6.55 2.36 -9.74
N ILE A 20 7.09 1.87 -8.62
CA ILE A 20 6.63 0.64 -7.97
C ILE A 20 5.18 0.80 -7.48
N PHE A 21 4.87 1.92 -6.84
CA PHE A 21 3.52 2.19 -6.35
C PHE A 21 2.49 2.26 -7.50
N SER A 22 2.83 2.94 -8.59
CA SER A 22 1.98 3.03 -9.79
C SER A 22 1.78 1.66 -10.44
N SER A 23 2.79 0.79 -10.46
CA SER A 23 2.66 -0.56 -10.99
C SER A 23 1.58 -1.36 -10.26
N VAL A 24 1.51 -1.27 -8.93
CA VAL A 24 0.49 -1.94 -8.12
C VAL A 24 -0.91 -1.39 -8.42
N LEU A 25 -1.04 -0.08 -8.65
CA LEU A 25 -2.32 0.54 -9.02
C LEU A 25 -2.80 0.11 -10.41
N THR A 26 -1.91 -0.11 -11.38
CA THR A 26 -2.26 -0.61 -12.71
C THR A 26 -2.82 -2.03 -12.65
N PHE A 27 -2.25 -2.91 -11.81
CA PHE A 27 -2.79 -4.27 -11.61
C PHE A 27 -4.22 -4.27 -11.06
N ALA A 28 -4.62 -3.23 -10.31
CA ALA A 28 -5.99 -3.09 -9.84
C ALA A 28 -6.98 -2.60 -10.93
N GLN A 29 -6.49 -1.90 -11.96
CA GLN A 29 -7.32 -1.34 -13.04
C GLN A 29 -7.54 -2.29 -14.22
N ASP A 30 -6.75 -3.37 -14.35
CA ASP A 30 -6.95 -4.36 -15.42
C ASP A 30 -8.26 -5.17 -15.24
N SER A 31 -8.96 -4.95 -14.12
CA SER A 31 -10.33 -5.42 -13.88
C SER A 31 -11.40 -4.46 -14.43
N ALA A 32 -11.08 -3.65 -15.45
CA ALA A 32 -12.07 -2.89 -16.24
C ALA A 32 -12.96 -3.83 -17.08
N ILE A 33 -13.56 -4.82 -16.42
CA ILE A 33 -14.71 -5.57 -16.91
C ILE A 33 -15.83 -4.55 -17.01
N VAL A 34 -16.35 -4.33 -18.21
CA VAL A 34 -17.62 -3.65 -18.43
C VAL A 34 -18.68 -4.44 -17.66
N LYS A 35 -18.98 -4.03 -16.42
CA LYS A 35 -20.02 -4.66 -15.60
C LYS A 35 -21.37 -4.33 -16.24
N THR A 36 -21.87 -5.23 -17.07
CA THR A 36 -23.31 -5.32 -17.32
C THR A 36 -23.95 -5.69 -15.99
N THR A 37 -24.63 -4.73 -15.35
CA THR A 37 -25.31 -4.90 -14.08
C THR A 37 -26.52 -5.83 -14.26
N ASN A 38 -26.29 -7.15 -14.29
CA ASN A 38 -27.34 -8.11 -13.99
C ASN A 38 -27.44 -8.20 -12.46
N VAL A 39 -28.48 -7.57 -11.91
CA VAL A 39 -28.79 -7.55 -10.48
C VAL A 39 -29.34 -8.93 -10.07
N THR A 40 -28.47 -9.94 -10.02
CA THR A 40 -28.79 -11.18 -9.32
C THR A 40 -28.23 -11.05 -7.91
N SER A 41 -29.11 -10.76 -6.95
CA SER A 41 -28.77 -10.54 -5.54
C SER A 41 -28.33 -11.85 -4.89
N THR A 42 -27.08 -12.26 -5.09
CA THR A 42 -26.43 -13.29 -4.28
C THR A 42 -25.65 -12.59 -3.16
N SER A 43 -26.17 -12.67 -1.92
CA SER A 43 -25.62 -12.10 -0.68
C SER A 43 -24.34 -12.80 -0.21
N THR A 44 -23.32 -12.87 -1.06
CA THR A 44 -21.96 -13.23 -0.63
C THR A 44 -21.28 -11.94 -0.18
N GLU A 45 -20.98 -11.83 1.11
CA GLU A 45 -20.22 -10.70 1.63
C GLU A 45 -18.78 -10.76 1.10
N GLU A 46 -18.52 -10.03 0.02
CA GLU A 46 -17.17 -9.82 -0.50
C GLU A 46 -16.40 -8.89 0.45
N TRP A 47 -15.23 -9.34 0.92
CA TRP A 47 -14.43 -8.60 1.91
C TRP A 47 -13.98 -7.23 1.41
N GLN A 48 -13.84 -7.07 0.09
CA GLN A 48 -13.51 -5.79 -0.54
C GLN A 48 -14.63 -4.75 -0.39
N THR A 49 -15.88 -5.19 -0.26
CA THR A 49 -17.06 -4.32 -0.23
C THR A 49 -17.41 -3.86 1.19
N ASN A 50 -17.00 -4.62 2.22
CA ASN A 50 -17.30 -4.28 3.60
C ASN A 50 -16.19 -3.40 4.22
N PRO A 51 -16.48 -2.14 4.62
CA PRO A 51 -15.50 -1.18 5.12
C PRO A 51 -14.78 -1.64 6.40
N THR A 52 -15.39 -2.55 7.17
CA THR A 52 -14.81 -3.11 8.40
C THR A 52 -13.49 -3.82 8.14
N TYR A 53 -13.39 -4.59 7.05
CA TYR A 53 -12.16 -5.33 6.73
C TYR A 53 -10.98 -4.41 6.40
N TRP A 54 -11.25 -3.25 5.80
CA TRP A 54 -10.23 -2.24 5.52
C TRP A 54 -9.68 -1.62 6.81
N ILE A 55 -10.56 -1.36 7.78
CA ILE A 55 -10.16 -0.84 9.10
C ILE A 55 -9.27 -1.86 9.82
N ILE A 56 -9.70 -3.14 9.85
CA ILE A 56 -8.92 -4.23 10.48
C ILE A 56 -7.56 -4.38 9.78
N GLY A 57 -7.53 -4.40 8.45
CA GLY A 57 -6.29 -4.49 7.67
C GLY A 57 -5.34 -3.33 7.96
N GLY A 58 -5.86 -2.10 8.06
CA GLY A 58 -5.08 -0.92 8.41
C GLY A 58 -4.45 -1.00 9.81
N VAL A 59 -5.22 -1.45 10.81
CA VAL A 59 -4.71 -1.63 12.18
C VAL A 59 -3.60 -2.68 12.23
N VAL A 60 -3.79 -3.83 11.57
CA VAL A 60 -2.77 -4.89 11.50
C VAL A 60 -1.48 -4.38 10.85
N LEU A 61 -1.59 -3.64 9.75
CA LEU A 61 -0.42 -3.05 9.08
C LEU A 61 0.35 -2.09 9.99
N ILE A 62 -0.35 -1.23 10.73
CA ILE A 62 0.27 -0.29 11.68
C ILE A 62 1.05 -1.05 12.76
N VAL A 63 0.49 -2.14 13.29
CA VAL A 63 1.17 -2.98 14.29
C VAL A 63 2.45 -3.58 13.73
N ILE A 64 2.42 -4.12 12.51
CA ILE A 64 3.61 -4.69 11.85
C ILE A 64 4.68 -3.62 11.67
N VAL A 65 4.31 -2.45 11.15
CA VAL A 65 5.23 -1.32 10.96
C VAL A 65 5.82 -0.89 12.30
N ALA A 66 5.02 -0.80 13.35
CA ALA A 66 5.48 -0.44 14.68
C ALA A 66 6.50 -1.45 15.22
N ILE A 67 6.24 -2.75 15.11
CA ILE A 67 7.17 -3.81 15.54
C ILE A 67 8.50 -3.70 14.79
N VAL A 68 8.44 -3.60 13.46
CA VAL A 68 9.65 -3.50 12.62
C VAL A 68 10.45 -2.24 12.97
N ALA A 69 9.79 -1.10 13.10
CA ALA A 69 10.42 0.17 13.44
C ALA A 69 11.03 0.16 14.86
N MET A 70 10.38 -0.50 15.82
CA MET A 70 10.88 -0.60 17.20
C MET A 70 12.00 -1.64 17.38
N SER A 71 12.07 -2.66 16.52
CA SER A 71 13.05 -3.75 16.62
C SER A 71 14.52 -3.32 16.50
N GLY A 72 14.79 -2.14 15.92
CA GLY A 72 16.14 -1.60 15.76
C GLY A 72 16.69 -0.83 16.97
N ARG A 73 15.90 -0.62 18.03
CA ARG A 73 16.30 0.24 19.16
C ARG A 73 17.03 -0.57 20.24
N LYS A 74 18.24 -1.05 19.93
CA LYS A 74 19.17 -1.57 20.94
C LYS A 74 19.64 -0.40 21.82
N LYS A 75 19.15 -0.35 23.07
CA LYS A 75 19.65 0.57 24.09
C LYS A 75 21.04 0.09 24.50
N ASN A 76 22.08 0.75 23.97
CA ASN A 76 23.43 0.58 24.47
C ASN A 76 23.55 1.52 25.69
N ASP A 77 23.22 1.00 26.87
CA ASP A 77 23.71 1.54 28.14
C ASP A 77 25.00 0.79 28.52
#